data_AF-A0A4Y2G0D6-F1
#
_entry.id   AF-A0A4Y2G0D6-F1
#
_cell.length_a   1.000
_cell.length_b   1.000
_cell.length_c   1.000
_cell.angle_alpha   90.00
_cell.angle_beta   90.00
_cell.angle_gamma   90.00
#
_symmetry.space_group_name_H-M   'P 1'
#
loop_
_entity.id
_entity.type
_entity.pdbx_description
1 polymer ?
#
loop_
_entity_poly.entity_id
_entity_poly.type
_entity_poly.pdbx_seq_one_letter_code
_entity_poly.pdbx_strand_id
1 'polypeptide(L)'
;MSQLYTGPYKVLSRTNKNFVILKDNKKVTVTIDRLKAAHLLLDNVNSSESKLDSPRVDTSSPTPLAKEPEKLTMPLPEKSPILTRTGRRVHFRAKYQHFVS
;
A
#
# COMPACT_ATOMS: atom_id res chain seq x y z
N MET A 1 20.16 15.32 -26.22
CA MET A 1 19.41 15.39 -24.95
C MET A 1 20.00 14.32 -24.02
N SER A 2 20.59 14.72 -22.89
CA SER A 2 21.17 13.76 -21.93
C SER A 2 20.09 13.19 -21.00
N GLN A 3 20.22 11.92 -20.64
CA GLN A 3 19.36 11.24 -19.67
C GLN A 3 19.58 11.81 -18.26
N LEU A 4 18.51 12.28 -17.57
CA LEU A 4 18.61 12.85 -16.20
C LEU A 4 18.84 11.78 -15.11
N TYR A 5 18.19 10.63 -15.25
CA TYR A 5 18.33 9.51 -14.34
C TYR A 5 18.75 8.29 -15.13
N THR A 6 19.79 7.63 -14.64
CA THR A 6 20.23 6.34 -15.16
C THR A 6 19.61 5.21 -14.34
N GLY A 7 19.54 4.02 -14.95
CA GLY A 7 18.52 2.99 -14.78
C GLY A 7 18.24 2.47 -13.35
N PRO A 8 17.42 1.41 -13.25
CA PRO A 8 17.13 0.80 -11.96
C PRO A 8 18.39 0.17 -11.36
N TYR A 9 18.82 0.65 -10.20
CA TYR A 9 19.94 0.09 -9.46
C TYR A 9 19.47 -0.70 -8.26
N LYS A 10 20.16 -1.81 -7.98
CA LYS A 10 19.96 -2.58 -6.76
C LYS A 10 20.52 -1.80 -5.57
N VAL A 11 19.69 -1.54 -4.57
CA VAL A 11 20.10 -0.95 -3.29
C VAL A 11 20.68 -2.06 -2.41
N LEU A 12 21.86 -1.82 -1.85
CA LEU A 12 22.56 -2.74 -0.94
C LEU A 12 22.35 -2.35 0.53
N SER A 13 22.33 -1.06 0.84
CA SER A 13 22.02 -0.55 2.17
C SER A 13 21.33 0.81 2.11
N ARG A 14 20.56 1.11 3.15
CA ARG A 14 19.77 2.35 3.28
C ARG A 14 19.99 2.98 4.65
N THR A 15 20.22 4.28 4.64
CA THR A 15 20.20 5.16 5.82
C THR A 15 19.16 6.27 5.57
N ASN A 16 18.93 7.14 6.54
CA ASN A 16 17.97 8.25 6.41
C ASN A 16 18.25 9.14 5.19
N LYS A 17 19.51 9.54 4.98
CA LYS A 17 19.91 10.49 3.92
C LYS A 17 20.67 9.87 2.75
N ASN A 18 21.27 8.71 2.97
CA ASN A 18 22.20 8.08 2.05
C ASN A 18 21.78 6.64 1.72
N PHE A 19 22.12 6.20 0.52
CA PHE A 19 21.88 4.87 0.00
C PHE A 19 23.15 4.35 -0.65
N VAL A 20 23.44 3.07 -0.45
CA VAL A 20 24.51 2.40 -1.19
C VAL A 20 23.87 1.59 -2.29
N ILE A 21 24.16 1.93 -3.54
CA ILE A 21 23.68 1.24 -4.73
C ILE A 21 24.80 0.44 -5.38
N LEU A 22 24.44 -0.65 -6.06
CA LEU A 22 25.35 -1.38 -6.93
C LEU A 22 25.30 -0.75 -8.33
N LYS A 23 26.36 -0.04 -8.70
CA LYS A 23 26.54 0.55 -10.03
C LYS A 23 27.86 0.07 -10.60
N ASP A 24 27.86 -0.47 -11.81
CA ASP A 24 29.06 -0.97 -12.49
C ASP A 24 29.88 -1.96 -11.62
N ASN A 25 29.18 -2.85 -10.90
CA ASN A 25 29.73 -3.79 -9.90
C ASN A 25 30.48 -3.15 -8.72
N LYS A 26 30.35 -1.83 -8.55
CA LYS A 26 30.92 -1.08 -7.44
C LYS A 26 29.81 -0.60 -6.52
N LYS A 27 30.14 -0.53 -5.24
CA LYS A 27 29.27 0.06 -4.22
C LYS A 27 29.43 1.57 -4.30
N VAL A 28 28.35 2.27 -4.60
CA VAL A 28 28.34 3.73 -4.73
C VAL A 28 27.35 4.31 -3.74
N THR A 29 27.79 5.30 -2.97
CA THR A 29 26.93 6.01 -2.01
C THR A 29 26.32 7.24 -2.68
N VAL A 30 25.00 7.38 -2.59
CA VAL A 30 24.24 8.51 -3.15
C VAL A 30 23.23 9.03 -2.13
N THR A 31 22.89 10.31 -2.22
CA THR A 31 21.86 10.94 -1.38
C THR A 31 20.46 10.70 -1.94
N ILE A 32 19.44 10.85 -1.10
CA ILE A 32 18.03 10.67 -1.48
C ILE A 32 17.60 11.57 -2.65
N ASP A 33 18.15 12.78 -2.76
CA ASP A 33 17.76 13.75 -3.80
C ASP A 33 18.13 13.29 -5.22
N ARG A 34 19.10 12.39 -5.34
CA ARG A 34 19.57 11.84 -6.63
C ARG A 34 18.91 10.51 -6.98
N LEU A 35 17.96 10.05 -6.17
CA LEU A 35 17.28 8.78 -6.37
C LEU A 35 15.85 8.96 -6.83
N LYS A 36 15.39 7.98 -7.59
CA LYS A 36 13.98 7.80 -7.92
C LYS A 36 13.65 6.33 -7.75
N ALA A 37 12.48 6.04 -7.19
CA ALA A 37 12.02 4.66 -7.06
C ALA A 37 11.77 4.06 -8.45
N ALA A 38 12.23 2.82 -8.66
CA ALA A 38 11.97 2.05 -9.85
C ALA A 38 10.74 1.16 -9.62
N HIS A 39 9.76 1.25 -10.51
CA HIS A 39 8.57 0.41 -10.48
C HIS A 39 8.87 -0.79 -11.38
N LEU A 40 9.12 -1.95 -10.78
CA LEU A 40 9.35 -3.18 -11.54
C LEU A 40 8.00 -3.85 -11.79
N LEU A 41 7.66 -4.09 -13.05
CA LEU A 41 6.54 -4.96 -13.43
C LEU A 41 7.01 -6.40 -13.25
N LEU A 42 6.35 -7.14 -12.35
CA LEU A 42 6.74 -8.49 -11.98
C LEU A 42 6.08 -9.48 -12.96
N ASP A 43 6.55 -9.50 -14.21
CA ASP A 43 5.88 -10.24 -15.29
C ASP A 43 6.27 -11.72 -15.39
N ASN A 44 7.17 -12.22 -14.53
CA ASN A 44 7.33 -13.67 -14.39
C ASN A 44 7.90 -14.05 -13.03
N VAL A 45 7.06 -14.70 -12.21
CA VAL A 45 7.44 -15.29 -10.94
C VAL A 45 8.34 -16.49 -11.22
N ASN A 46 9.64 -16.26 -11.24
CA ASN A 46 10.60 -17.30 -10.92
C ASN A 46 11.88 -16.64 -10.40
N SER A 47 12.01 -16.55 -9.08
CA SER A 47 13.26 -16.72 -8.31
C SER A 47 13.05 -16.14 -6.90
N SER A 48 13.29 -17.03 -5.94
CA SER A 48 13.34 -16.88 -4.49
C SER A 48 13.90 -15.56 -3.92
N GLU A 49 13.40 -15.25 -2.72
CA GLU A 49 13.93 -14.31 -1.70
C GLU A 49 13.46 -12.84 -1.75
N SER A 50 12.48 -12.53 -0.90
CA SER A 50 12.79 -11.99 0.44
C SER A 50 11.49 -11.70 1.18
N LYS A 51 11.34 -12.32 2.36
CA LYS A 51 10.29 -12.02 3.33
C LYS A 51 10.55 -10.61 3.86
N LEU A 52 9.72 -9.65 3.48
CA LEU A 52 9.68 -8.35 4.14
C LEU A 52 8.83 -8.52 5.40
N ASP A 53 9.48 -8.93 6.48
CA ASP A 53 8.90 -8.86 7.82
C ASP A 53 8.72 -7.39 8.18
N SER A 54 7.47 -6.96 8.17
CA SER A 54 7.06 -5.66 8.70
C SER A 54 6.57 -5.90 10.11
N PRO A 55 7.11 -5.24 11.16
CA PRO A 55 6.53 -5.36 12.49
C PRO A 55 5.17 -4.66 12.49
N ARG A 56 4.10 -5.44 12.30
CA ARG A 56 2.74 -5.03 12.65
C ARG A 56 2.68 -5.04 14.17
N VAL A 57 2.68 -3.86 14.78
CA VAL A 57 2.37 -3.70 16.20
C VAL A 57 0.88 -3.97 16.37
N ASP A 58 0.56 -5.17 16.82
CA ASP A 58 -0.77 -5.51 17.31
C ASP A 58 -0.94 -4.91 18.71
N THR A 59 -1.99 -4.11 18.91
CA THR A 59 -2.53 -3.83 20.24
C THR A 59 -4.03 -4.05 20.16
N SER A 60 -4.43 -5.30 20.35
CA SER A 60 -5.80 -5.72 20.62
C SER A 60 -6.17 -5.35 22.06
N SER A 61 -7.35 -4.76 22.24
CA SER A 61 -8.03 -4.74 23.54
C SER A 61 -9.55 -4.83 23.28
N PRO A 62 -10.23 -5.89 23.74
CA PRO A 62 -11.68 -6.02 23.66
C PRO A 62 -12.32 -5.71 25.02
N THR A 63 -13.46 -5.02 25.05
CA THR A 63 -14.48 -5.22 26.09
C THR A 63 -15.87 -4.88 25.52
N PRO A 64 -16.88 -5.75 25.68
CA PRO A 64 -18.20 -5.61 25.07
C PRO A 64 -19.22 -5.00 26.06
N LEU A 65 -20.18 -4.21 25.58
CA LEU A 65 -21.41 -3.98 26.34
C LEU A 65 -22.61 -3.64 25.43
N ALA A 66 -23.44 -4.67 25.24
CA ALA A 66 -24.90 -4.68 25.23
C ALA A 66 -25.69 -3.69 24.33
N LYS A 67 -26.51 -4.23 23.43
CA LYS A 67 -27.96 -4.49 23.64
C LYS A 67 -28.62 -4.88 22.30
N GLU A 68 -29.26 -6.05 22.29
CA GLU A 68 -30.35 -6.44 21.37
C GLU A 68 -31.68 -5.89 21.97
N PRO A 69 -32.75 -5.63 21.19
CA PRO A 69 -33.62 -6.70 20.69
C PRO A 69 -34.28 -6.49 19.29
N GLU A 70 -34.45 -7.61 18.58
CA GLU A 70 -35.56 -8.10 17.74
C GLU A 70 -36.43 -7.11 16.90
N LYS A 71 -36.60 -7.41 15.58
CA LYS A 71 -37.90 -7.78 14.94
C LYS A 71 -37.87 -7.74 13.40
N LEU A 72 -38.43 -8.80 12.83
CA LEU A 72 -38.57 -9.24 11.43
C LEU A 72 -39.13 -8.20 10.44
N THR A 73 -38.51 -8.10 9.24
CA THR A 73 -39.11 -8.06 7.88
C THR A 73 -38.06 -7.57 6.88
N MET A 74 -37.66 -8.42 5.94
CA MET A 74 -36.77 -8.05 4.82
C MET A 74 -37.57 -7.36 3.71
N PRO A 75 -37.14 -6.16 3.27
CA PRO A 75 -37.10 -5.83 1.87
C PRO A 75 -35.64 -5.66 1.40
N LEU A 76 -35.40 -6.11 0.16
CA LEU A 76 -34.26 -5.93 -0.74
C LEU A 76 -33.11 -5.02 -0.24
N PRO A 77 -31.82 -5.42 -0.34
CA PRO A 77 -30.70 -4.58 0.02
C PRO A 77 -30.59 -3.38 -0.93
N GLU A 78 -31.37 -2.33 -0.66
CA GLU A 78 -31.11 -0.99 -1.17
C GLU A 78 -29.88 -0.48 -0.43
N LYS A 79 -28.71 -0.75 -1.00
CA LYS A 79 -27.42 -0.24 -0.52
C LYS A 79 -27.57 1.24 -0.16
N SER A 80 -27.36 1.55 1.11
CA SER A 80 -27.41 2.91 1.61
C SER A 80 -26.40 3.78 0.84
N PRO A 81 -26.75 5.02 0.47
CA PRO A 81 -25.81 5.89 -0.23
C PRO A 81 -24.55 6.08 0.61
N ILE A 82 -23.37 5.82 0.03
CA ILE A 82 -22.11 6.04 0.74
C ILE A 82 -21.91 7.56 0.90
N LEU A 83 -21.86 8.03 2.14
CA LEU A 83 -21.68 9.43 2.50
C LEU A 83 -20.25 9.69 2.99
N THR A 84 -19.71 10.85 2.62
CA THR A 84 -18.49 11.39 3.22
C THR A 84 -18.76 11.98 4.60
N ARG A 85 -17.70 12.33 5.35
CA ARG A 85 -17.79 13.06 6.64
C ARG A 85 -18.68 14.31 6.58
N THR A 86 -18.74 14.99 5.43
CA THR A 86 -19.58 16.19 5.24
C THR A 86 -20.96 15.87 4.63
N GLY A 87 -21.37 14.60 4.59
CA GLY A 87 -22.67 14.17 4.07
C GLY A 87 -22.79 14.13 2.54
N ARG A 88 -21.71 14.33 1.78
CA ARG A 88 -21.76 14.24 0.30
C ARG A 88 -21.83 12.78 -0.14
N ARG A 89 -22.72 12.49 -1.10
CA ARG A 89 -22.87 11.17 -1.72
C ARG A 89 -21.69 10.87 -2.64
N VAL A 90 -21.13 9.66 -2.53
CA VAL A 90 -20.03 9.18 -3.37
C VAL A 90 -20.48 7.98 -4.18
N HIS A 91 -20.22 8.02 -5.49
CA HIS A 91 -20.44 6.89 -6.38
C HIS A 91 -19.13 6.14 -6.61
N PHE A 92 -19.08 4.87 -6.23
CA PHE A 92 -17.97 3.98 -6.55
C PHE A 92 -18.27 3.19 -7.82
N ARG A 93 -17.34 3.25 -8.79
CA ARG A 93 -17.36 2.34 -9.95
C ARG A 93 -17.35 0.90 -9.45
N ALA A 94 -17.99 -0.02 -10.19
CA ALA A 94 -18.17 -1.42 -9.78
C ALA A 94 -16.89 -2.10 -9.26
N LYS A 95 -15.76 -1.87 -9.95
CA LYS A 95 -14.45 -2.40 -9.57
C LYS A 95 -13.91 -1.96 -8.21
N TYR A 96 -14.48 -0.91 -7.60
CA TYR A 96 -14.07 -0.40 -6.29
C TYR A 96 -15.13 -0.60 -5.20
N GLN A 97 -16.28 -1.20 -5.52
CA GLN A 97 -17.39 -1.35 -4.55
C GLN A 97 -17.06 -2.35 -3.43
N HIS A 98 -16.19 -3.33 -3.67
CA HIS A 98 -15.77 -4.30 -2.66
C HIS A 98 -14.90 -3.70 -1.54
N PHE A 99 -14.36 -2.49 -1.73
CA PHE A 99 -13.61 -1.78 -0.69
C PHE A 99 -14.50 -1.02 0.31
N VAL A 100 -15.81 -0.93 0.02
CA VAL A 100 -16.75 -0.05 0.74
C VAL A 100 -18.04 -0.76 1.14
N SER A 101 -18.08 -2.10 1.03
CA SER A 101 -19.21 -2.95 1.42
C SER A 101 -19.04 -3.52 2.82
#